data_AF-A0A5R9KMH8-F1
#
_entry.id   AF-A0A5R9KMH8-F1
#
_cell.length_a   1.000
_cell.length_b   1.000
_cell.length_c   1.000
_cell.angle_alpha   90.00
_cell.angle_beta   90.00
_cell.angle_gamma   90.00
#
_symmetry.space_group_name_H-M   'P 1'
#
loop_
_entity.id
_entity.type
_entity.pdbx_description
1 polymer ?
#
loop_
_entity_poly.entity_id
_entity_poly.type
_entity_poly.pdbx_seq_one_letter_code
_entity_poly.pdbx_strand_id
1 'polypeptide(L)' 'MEHNHHKEAAYHFGEAAKHHQKAQQLHESGEHEQEAHEAYLAFGHHTLADHHANAAAEHHIQSHEQGHSDPIS' A
#
# COMPACT_ATOMS: atom_id res chain seq x y z
N MET A 1 -5.75 18.36 -7.51
CA MET A 1 -5.88 17.78 -6.16
C MET A 1 -4.61 16.98 -5.94
N GLU A 2 -3.79 17.31 -4.94
CA GLU A 2 -2.68 16.43 -4.58
C GLU A 2 -3.28 15.11 -4.09
N HIS A 3 -2.95 14.01 -4.78
CA HIS A 3 -3.30 12.69 -4.31
C HIS A 3 -2.51 12.46 -3.02
N ASN A 4 -3.20 12.30 -1.88
CA ASN A 4 -2.52 12.01 -0.62
C ASN A 4 -2.08 10.54 -0.62
N HIS A 5 -0.94 10.29 -1.25
CA HIS A 5 -0.38 8.96 -1.43
C HIS A 5 -0.16 8.23 -0.09
N HIS A 6 0.16 8.94 0.99
CA HIS A 6 0.24 8.32 2.33
C HIS A 6 -1.11 7.79 2.82
N LYS A 7 -2.19 8.55 2.60
CA LYS A 7 -3.54 8.13 3.00
C LYS A 7 -4.02 6.92 2.21
N GLU A 8 -3.81 6.94 0.89
CA GLU A 8 -4.20 5.82 0.00
C GLU A 8 -3.38 4.56 0.30
N ALA A 9 -2.07 4.70 0.52
CA ALA A 9 -1.22 3.57 0.93
C ALA A 9 -1.72 2.95 2.25
N ALA A 10 -1.98 3.78 3.27
CA ALA A 10 -2.48 3.32 4.56
C ALA A 10 -3.84 2.62 4.45
N TYR A 11 -4.75 3.15 3.63
CA TYR A 11 -6.04 2.51 3.37
C TYR A 11 -5.86 1.11 2.77
N HIS A 12 -5.08 1.01 1.70
CA HIS A 12 -4.90 -0.27 1.01
C HIS A 12 -4.11 -1.30 1.84
N PHE A 13 -3.10 -0.89 2.61
CA PHE A 13 -2.46 -1.81 3.57
C PHE A 13 -3.43 -2.29 4.64
N GLY A 14 -4.34 -1.43 5.10
CA GLY A 14 -5.39 -1.82 6.05
C GLY A 14 -6.34 -2.87 5.47
N GLU A 15 -6.79 -2.70 4.23
CA GLU A 15 -7.64 -3.69 3.56
C GLU A 15 -6.88 -5.00 3.28
N ALA A 16 -5.63 -4.93 2.82
CA ALA A 16 -4.79 -6.12 2.62
C ALA A 16 -4.63 -6.94 3.92
N ALA A 17 -4.40 -6.26 5.05
CA ALA A 17 -4.30 -6.91 6.36
C ALA A 17 -5.60 -7.61 6.76
N LYS A 18 -6.77 -6.99 6.53
CA LYS A 18 -8.07 -7.61 6.80
C LYS A 18 -8.29 -8.87 5.95
N HIS A 19 -7.98 -8.81 4.66
CA HIS A 19 -8.10 -9.95 3.77
C HIS A 19 -7.15 -11.10 4.17
N HIS A 20 -5.91 -10.80 4.54
CA HIS A 20 -4.99 -11.82 5.07
C HIS A 20 -5.49 -12.45 6.38
N GLN A 21 -6.04 -11.65 7.30
CA GLN A 21 -6.65 -12.17 8.53
C GLN A 21 -7.82 -13.11 8.23
N LYS A 22 -8.67 -12.77 7.26
CA LYS A 22 -9.78 -13.62 6.84
C LYS A 22 -9.32 -14.89 6.14
N ALA A 23 -8.31 -14.80 5.25
CA ALA A 23 -7.70 -15.96 4.62
C ALA A 23 -7.17 -16.96 5.67
N GLN A 24 -6.49 -16.48 6.71
CA GLN A 24 -6.04 -17.32 7.83
C GLN A 24 -7.20 -18.03 8.54
N GLN A 25 -8.31 -17.33 8.80
CA GLN A 25 -9.49 -17.93 9.43
C GLN A 25 -10.12 -19.02 8.55
N LEU A 26 -10.19 -18.79 7.24
CA LEU A 26 -10.71 -19.75 6.26
C LEU A 26 -9.80 -20.96 6.10
N HIS A 27 -8.48 -20.76 6.20
CA HIS A 27 -7.51 -21.85 6.24
C HIS A 27 -7.77 -22.77 7.44
N GLU A 28 -7.96 -22.17 8.62
CA GLU A 28 -8.25 -22.89 9.86
C GLU A 28 -9.62 -23.61 9.83
N SER A 29 -10.61 -23.09 9.09
CA SER A 29 -11.91 -23.74 8.89
C SER A 29 -11.92 -24.80 7.77
N GLY A 30 -10.85 -24.90 6.98
CA GLY A 30 -10.74 -25.81 5.83
C GLY A 30 -11.44 -25.31 4.56
N GLU A 31 -11.83 -24.03 4.50
CA GLU A 31 -12.49 -23.41 3.35
C GLU A 31 -11.48 -22.87 2.32
N HIS A 32 -10.66 -23.77 1.76
CA HIS A 32 -9.49 -23.41 0.94
C HIS A 32 -9.81 -22.60 -0.33
N GLU A 33 -10.99 -22.78 -0.94
CA GLU A 33 -11.38 -21.99 -2.12
C GLU A 33 -11.58 -20.52 -1.77
N GLN A 34 -12.24 -20.25 -0.64
CA GLN A 34 -12.44 -18.89 -0.15
C GLN A 34 -11.14 -18.31 0.41
N GLU A 35 -10.30 -19.12 1.07
CA GLU A 35 -8.96 -18.73 1.51
C GLU A 35 -8.14 -18.17 0.34
N ALA A 36 -8.07 -18.90 -0.78
CA ALA A 36 -7.34 -18.47 -1.96
C ALA A 36 -7.89 -17.17 -2.55
N HIS A 37 -9.22 -17.00 -2.55
CA HIS A 37 -9.86 -15.78 -3.00
C HIS A 37 -9.48 -14.57 -2.12
N GLU A 38 -9.56 -14.70 -0.80
CA GLU A 38 -9.19 -13.64 0.15
C GLU A 38 -7.70 -13.31 0.06
N ALA A 39 -6.82 -14.31 -0.10
CA ALA A 39 -5.40 -14.09 -0.32
C ALA A 39 -5.12 -13.30 -1.62
N TYR A 40 -5.89 -13.56 -2.67
CA TYR A 40 -5.79 -12.80 -3.93
C TYR A 40 -6.23 -11.34 -3.77
N LEU A 41 -7.31 -11.08 -3.03
CA LEU A 41 -7.76 -9.72 -2.71
C LEU A 41 -6.71 -8.97 -1.89
N ALA A 42 -6.11 -9.64 -0.90
CA ALA A 42 -5.03 -9.07 -0.10
C ALA A 42 -3.83 -8.64 -0.97
N PHE A 43 -3.43 -9.49 -1.91
CA PHE A 43 -2.36 -9.19 -2.86
C PHE A 43 -2.67 -7.98 -3.77
N GLY A 44 -3.90 -7.89 -4.27
CA GLY A 44 -4.36 -6.75 -5.06
C GLY A 44 -4.25 -5.43 -4.28
N HIS A 45 -4.72 -5.43 -3.04
CA HIS A 45 -4.59 -4.27 -2.15
C HIS A 45 -3.14 -3.95 -1.80
N HIS A 46 -2.29 -4.95 -1.54
CA HIS A 46 -0.86 -4.73 -1.28
C HIS A 46 -0.17 -4.04 -2.46
N THR A 47 -0.46 -4.48 -3.69
CA THR A 47 0.13 -3.89 -4.91
C THR A 47 -0.24 -2.42 -5.06
N LEU A 48 -1.51 -2.06 -4.79
CA LEU A 48 -1.95 -0.66 -4.80
C LEU A 48 -1.29 0.15 -3.68
N ALA A 49 -1.19 -0.42 -2.49
CA ALA A 49 -0.56 0.22 -1.35
C ALA A 49 0.92 0.54 -1.63
N ASP A 50 1.66 -0.42 -2.19
CA ASP A 50 3.06 -0.24 -2.59
C ASP A 50 3.21 0.84 -3.66
N HIS A 51 2.34 0.86 -4.66
CA HIS A 51 2.35 1.91 -5.68
C HIS A 51 2.20 3.31 -5.04
N HIS A 52 1.26 3.47 -4.12
CA HIS A 52 1.10 4.73 -3.40
C HIS A 52 2.27 5.05 -2.48
N ALA A 53 2.81 4.07 -1.74
CA ALA A 53 3.97 4.27 -0.88
C ALA A 53 5.20 4.72 -1.68
N ASN A 54 5.45 4.11 -2.84
CA ASN A 54 6.53 4.50 -3.75
C ASN A 54 6.34 5.92 -4.28
N ALA A 55 5.14 6.25 -4.76
CA ALA A 55 4.85 7.61 -5.23
C ALA A 55 5.03 8.67 -4.11
N ALA A 56 4.65 8.36 -2.87
CA ALA A 56 4.90 9.24 -1.73
C ALA A 56 6.40 9.42 -1.45
N ALA A 57 7.18 8.33 -1.54
CA ALA A 57 8.63 8.36 -1.35
C ALA A 57 9.34 9.15 -2.46
N GLU A 58 8.93 8.97 -3.72
CA GLU A 58 9.45 9.74 -4.86
C GLU A 58 9.16 11.23 -4.72
N HIS A 59 7.94 11.60 -4.30
CA HIS A 59 7.59 12.99 -4.02
C HIS A 59 8.47 13.61 -2.91
N HIS A 60 8.81 12.84 -1.89
CA HIS A 60 9.71 13.30 -0.83
C HIS A 60 11.14 13.51 -1.34
N ILE A 61 11.66 12.63 -2.21
CA ILE A 61 12.99 12.76 -2.83
C ILE A 61 13.06 13.97 -3.76
N GLN A 62 12.08 14.16 -4.64
CA GLN A 62 12.03 15.31 -5.55
C GLN A 62 11.96 16.64 -4.79
N SER A 63 11.18 16.70 -3.71
CA SER A 63 11.10 17.89 -2.85
C SER A 63 12.42 18.16 -2.12
N HIS A 64 13.16 17.11 -1.74
CA HIS A 64 14.48 17.24 -1.13
C HIS A 64 15.52 17.76 -2.13
N GLU A 65 15.51 17.29 -3.39
CA GLU A 65 16.42 17.80 -4.43
C GLU A 65 16.15 19.27 -4.82
N GLN A 66 14.88 19.68 -4.87
CA GLN A 66 14.52 21.07 -5.15
C GLN A 66 14.83 22.04 -3.98
N GLY A 67 15.00 21.54 -2.76
CA GLY A 67 15.34 22.32 -1.57
C GLY A 67 16.84 22.61 -1.41
N HIS A 68 17.72 22.04 -2.23
CA HIS A 68 19.17 22.27 -2.18
C HIS A 68 19.70 23.25 -3.24
N SER A 69 18.81 23.88 -4.02
CA SER A 69 19.17 24.96 -4.95
C SER A 69 19.03 26.34 -4.31
N ASP A 70 19.68 26.56 -3.17
CA ASP A 70 20.02 27.92 -2.76
C ASP A 70 21.20 28.41 -3.64
N PRO A 71 21.08 29.55 -4.35
CA PRO A 71 22.21 30.12 -5.06
C PRO A 71 23.25 30.55 -4.03
N ILE A 72 24.43 29.94 -4.08
CA ILE A 72 25.63 30.45 -3.42
C ILE A 72 25.82 31.90 -3.93
N SER A 73 25.52 32.86 -3.06
CA SER A 73 25.85 34.28 -3.27
C SER A 73 27.34 34.52 -3.11
#